data_AF-A0A2N3GVG3-F1
#
_entry.id   AF-A0A2N3GVG3-F1
#
_cell.length_a   1.000
_cell.length_b   1.000
_cell.length_c   1.000
_cell.angle_alpha   90.00
_cell.angle_beta   90.00
_cell.angle_gamma   90.00
#
_symmetry.space_group_name_H-M   'P 1'
#
loop_
_entity.id
_entity.type
_entity.pdbx_description
1 polymer ?
#
loop_
_entity_poly.entity_id
_entity_poly.type
_entity_poly.pdbx_seq_one_letter_code
_entity_poly.pdbx_strand_id
1 'polypeptide(L)'
;MEACVALFLALFLGHLLGDFVFQPGRLVVAKRHGISGMVLHTGIVTLCTAVALLSDIGRLWPALVLAGLAHLGIEYLTIRARRMMEASGLALFLLDQALHIVSLAIIASVMGESVLPALGPWHVSTAILAATCGLMAAMFLGSILAFEVRVLALGTVDSGAAGPILRLDAGRVFGFAERGAALAIGLLSPFPALGILAFAPRAAYALTRSNPDRARQMSDAAVGLIICAVLWLLIVFASSSRF
;
A
#
# COMPACT_ATOMS: atom_id res chain seq x y z
N MET A 1 -5.09 21.05 -11.15
CA MET A 1 -5.42 19.61 -10.97
C MET A 1 -4.16 18.74 -10.96
N GLU A 2 -3.29 18.81 -11.97
CA GLU A 2 -2.06 18.00 -12.02
C GLU A 2 -1.15 18.18 -10.79
N ALA A 3 -0.93 19.42 -10.35
CA ALA A 3 -0.08 19.70 -9.19
C ALA A 3 -0.65 19.10 -7.88
N CYS A 4 -1.97 19.14 -7.68
CA CYS A 4 -2.63 18.45 -6.56
C CYS A 4 -2.44 16.94 -6.64
N VAL A 5 -2.53 16.35 -7.83
CA VAL A 5 -2.27 14.92 -8.04
C VAL A 5 -0.81 14.58 -7.73
N ALA A 6 0.14 15.42 -8.15
CA ALA A 6 1.55 15.23 -7.85
C ALA A 6 1.81 15.25 -6.34
N LEU A 7 1.26 16.22 -5.60
CA LEU A 7 1.38 16.27 -4.15
C LEU A 7 0.73 15.06 -3.48
N PHE A 8 -0.49 14.69 -3.89
CA PHE A 8 -1.17 13.49 -3.37
C PHE A 8 -0.30 12.24 -3.53
N LEU A 9 0.24 12.02 -4.73
CA LEU A 9 1.07 10.85 -5.01
C LEU A 9 2.39 10.86 -4.23
N ALA A 10 3.02 12.03 -4.04
CA ALA A 10 4.23 12.13 -3.23
C ALA A 10 3.96 11.82 -1.75
N LEU A 11 2.87 12.36 -1.19
CA LEU A 11 2.43 12.03 0.17
C LEU A 11 2.06 10.55 0.30
N PHE A 12 1.35 10.01 -0.69
CA PHE A 12 0.95 8.61 -0.72
C PHE A 12 2.14 7.67 -0.83
N LEU A 13 3.17 8.02 -1.61
CA LEU A 13 4.43 7.28 -1.66
C LEU A 13 5.13 7.26 -0.31
N GLY A 14 5.21 8.41 0.37
CA GLY A 14 5.77 8.50 1.73
C GLY A 14 5.04 7.60 2.72
N HIS A 15 3.70 7.62 2.71
CA HIS A 15 2.87 6.73 3.50
C HIS A 15 3.09 5.25 3.14
N LEU A 16 3.11 4.89 1.86
CA LEU A 16 3.32 3.50 1.42
C LEU A 16 4.64 2.94 1.92
N LEU A 17 5.71 3.74 1.81
CA LEU A 17 7.03 3.38 2.32
C LEU A 17 7.02 3.22 3.84
N GLY A 18 6.44 4.17 4.57
CA GLY A 18 6.40 4.15 6.02
C GLY A 18 5.58 3.00 6.62
N ASP A 19 4.34 2.81 6.15
CA ASP A 19 3.37 1.87 6.74
C ASP A 19 3.55 0.42 6.27
N PHE A 20 4.08 0.21 5.06
CA PHE A 20 4.13 -1.13 4.49
C PHE A 20 5.54 -1.64 4.22
N VAL A 21 6.49 -0.77 3.89
CA VAL A 21 7.88 -1.17 3.61
C VAL A 21 8.72 -1.15 4.89
N PHE A 22 8.68 -0.05 5.63
CA PHE A 22 9.52 0.19 6.81
C PHE A 22 8.80 -0.02 8.15
N GLN A 23 7.72 -0.80 8.16
CA GLN A 23 6.98 -1.19 9.36
C GLN A 23 7.16 -2.68 9.69
N PRO A 24 8.26 -3.09 10.32
CA PRO A 24 8.45 -4.48 10.71
C PRO A 24 7.43 -4.93 11.74
N GLY A 25 7.15 -6.24 11.81
CA GLY A 25 6.17 -6.80 12.75
C GLY A 25 6.42 -6.45 14.22
N ARG A 26 7.68 -6.28 14.64
CA ARG A 26 8.03 -5.82 16.00
C ARG A 26 7.52 -4.40 16.28
N LEU A 27 7.53 -3.52 15.28
CA LEU A 27 7.00 -2.16 15.40
C LEU A 27 5.47 -2.16 15.50
N VAL A 28 4.81 -3.09 14.79
CA VAL A 28 3.35 -3.33 14.94
C VAL A 28 3.00 -3.73 16.37
N VAL A 29 3.79 -4.60 17.00
CA VAL A 29 3.61 -4.95 18.42
C VAL A 29 3.82 -3.70 19.28
N ALA A 30 4.94 -2.99 19.10
CA ALA A 30 5.29 -1.85 19.94
C ALA A 30 4.22 -0.75 19.92
N LYS A 31 3.72 -0.36 18.74
CA LYS A 31 2.70 0.70 18.61
C LYS A 31 1.35 0.32 19.24
N ARG A 32 1.03 -0.98 19.31
CA ARG A 32 -0.18 -1.46 20.00
C ARG A 32 -0.08 -1.44 21.52
N HIS A 33 1.13 -1.42 22.09
CA HIS A 33 1.35 -1.51 23.54
C HIS A 33 1.70 -0.16 24.21
N GLY A 34 2.14 0.84 23.46
CA GLY A 34 2.46 2.14 24.06
C GLY A 34 2.71 3.27 23.07
N ILE A 35 2.60 4.50 23.58
CA ILE A 35 2.75 5.75 22.81
C ILE A 35 4.12 5.84 22.15
N SER A 36 5.18 5.35 22.80
CA SER A 36 6.54 5.38 22.23
C SER A 36 6.64 4.63 20.90
N GLY A 37 5.99 3.47 20.77
CA GLY A 37 5.98 2.72 19.51
C GLY A 37 5.20 3.42 18.41
N MET A 38 4.10 4.07 18.77
CA MET A 38 3.29 4.89 17.85
C MET A 38 4.07 6.11 17.35
N VAL A 39 4.69 6.88 18.27
CA VAL A 39 5.52 8.04 17.92
C VAL A 39 6.72 7.63 17.04
N LEU A 40 7.39 6.52 17.37
CA LEU A 40 8.48 6.00 16.55
C LEU A 40 8.01 5.67 15.12
N HIS A 41 6.87 5.02 14.99
CA HIS A 41 6.32 4.66 13.69
C HIS A 41 5.90 5.90 12.88
N THR A 42 5.16 6.84 13.48
CA THR A 42 4.83 8.13 12.85
C THR A 42 6.10 8.87 12.43
N GLY A 43 7.18 8.81 13.22
CA GLY A 43 8.48 9.37 12.86
C GLY A 43 9.05 8.74 11.58
N ILE A 44 8.98 7.41 11.44
CA ILE A 44 9.41 6.69 10.23
C ILE A 44 8.57 7.12 9.02
N VAL A 45 7.25 7.21 9.17
CA VAL A 45 6.34 7.62 8.08
C VAL A 45 6.61 9.07 7.68
N THR A 46 6.78 9.96 8.66
CA THR A 46 7.12 11.36 8.41
C THR A 46 8.47 11.48 7.71
N LEU A 47 9.47 10.69 8.10
CA LEU A 47 10.77 10.67 7.42
C LEU A 47 10.64 10.18 5.96
N CYS A 48 9.88 9.12 5.71
CA CYS A 48 9.63 8.63 4.36
C CYS A 48 8.92 9.68 3.50
N THR A 49 7.93 10.38 4.06
CA THR A 49 7.24 11.49 3.41
C THR A 49 8.18 12.67 3.15
N ALA A 50 9.08 13.00 4.09
CA ALA A 50 10.08 14.04 3.88
C ALA A 50 11.01 13.70 2.71
N VAL A 51 11.44 12.44 2.60
CA VAL A 51 12.22 11.96 1.46
C VAL A 51 11.41 12.06 0.17
N ALA A 52 10.12 11.69 0.16
CA ALA A 52 9.28 11.79 -1.03
C ALA A 52 9.06 13.24 -1.51
N LEU A 53 9.08 14.20 -0.58
CA LEU A 53 8.93 15.64 -0.85
C LEU A 53 10.27 16.39 -1.04
N LEU A 54 11.39 15.67 -1.13
CA LEU A 54 12.72 16.29 -1.03
C LEU A 54 13.00 17.36 -2.10
N SER A 55 12.43 17.25 -3.29
CA SER A 55 12.58 18.23 -4.38
C SER A 55 12.07 19.63 -4.03
N ASP A 56 11.11 19.75 -3.10
CA ASP A 56 10.47 21.02 -2.73
C ASP A 56 10.10 21.10 -1.24
N ILE A 57 10.92 20.45 -0.39
CA ILE A 57 10.63 20.34 1.04
C ILE A 57 10.58 21.70 1.75
N GLY A 58 11.34 22.69 1.26
CA GLY A 58 11.36 24.05 1.81
C GLY A 58 10.00 24.76 1.73
N ARG A 59 9.19 24.45 0.70
CA ARG A 59 7.83 24.96 0.56
C ARG A 59 6.79 24.01 1.15
N LEU A 60 7.04 22.70 1.04
CA LEU A 60 6.08 21.65 1.39
C LEU A 60 6.20 21.14 2.84
N TRP A 61 7.09 21.71 3.67
CA TRP A 61 7.19 21.34 5.08
C TRP A 61 5.87 21.43 5.87
N PRO A 62 4.91 22.36 5.60
CA PRO A 62 3.65 22.35 6.33
C PRO A 62 2.78 21.15 5.92
N ALA A 63 2.81 20.72 4.66
CA ALA A 63 2.14 19.52 4.19
C ALA A 63 2.75 18.26 4.84
N LEU A 64 4.07 18.22 5.00
CA LEU A 64 4.80 17.18 5.72
C LEU A 64 4.32 17.07 7.18
N VAL A 65 4.26 18.19 7.90
CA VAL A 65 3.80 18.23 9.30
C VAL A 65 2.34 17.79 9.41
N LEU A 66 1.47 18.29 8.54
CA LEU A 66 0.05 17.91 8.52
C LEU A 66 -0.14 16.42 8.20
N ALA A 67 0.63 15.87 7.26
CA ALA A 67 0.57 14.43 6.95
C ALA A 67 1.04 13.57 8.14
N GLY A 68 2.11 13.97 8.83
CA GLY A 68 2.58 13.29 10.04
C GLY A 68 1.56 13.35 11.20
N LEU A 69 0.94 14.51 11.42
CA LEU A 69 -0.11 14.67 12.44
C LEU A 69 -1.37 13.89 12.09
N ALA A 70 -1.79 13.89 10.82
CA ALA A 70 -2.92 13.11 10.35
C ALA A 70 -2.65 11.62 10.55
N HIS A 71 -1.45 11.12 10.19
CA HIS A 71 -1.04 9.74 10.41
C HIS A 71 -1.11 9.34 11.89
N LEU A 72 -0.51 10.15 12.79
CA LEU A 72 -0.55 9.92 14.23
C LEU A 72 -2.00 9.85 14.76
N GLY A 73 -2.85 10.77 14.32
CA GLY A 73 -4.26 10.82 14.71
C GLY A 73 -5.04 9.62 14.22
N ILE A 74 -4.87 9.24 12.95
CA ILE A 74 -5.54 8.07 12.35
C ILE A 74 -5.10 6.81 13.07
N GLU A 75 -3.80 6.63 13.31
CA GLU A 75 -3.30 5.45 14.00
C GLU A 75 -3.86 5.34 15.43
N TYR A 76 -3.90 6.44 16.18
CA TYR A 76 -4.51 6.46 17.49
C TYR A 76 -5.99 6.01 17.43
N LEU A 77 -6.74 6.54 16.47
CA LEU A 77 -8.16 6.20 16.26
C LEU A 77 -8.33 4.73 15.86
N THR A 78 -7.52 4.21 14.94
CA THR A 78 -7.67 2.84 14.43
C THR A 78 -7.19 1.80 15.44
N ILE A 79 -6.17 2.09 16.25
CA ILE A 79 -5.80 1.26 17.41
C ILE A 79 -6.95 1.18 18.42
N ARG A 80 -7.61 2.32 18.69
CA ARG A 80 -8.76 2.36 19.61
C ARG A 80 -9.97 1.62 19.03
N ALA A 81 -10.27 1.82 17.75
CA ALA A 81 -11.34 1.11 17.03
C ALA A 81 -11.14 -0.41 17.12
N ARG A 82 -9.92 -0.91 16.91
CA ARG A 82 -9.56 -2.34 17.06
C ARG A 82 -9.82 -2.92 18.46
N ARG A 83 -9.87 -2.08 19.50
CA ARG A 83 -10.16 -2.51 20.87
C ARG A 83 -11.65 -2.42 21.23
N MET A 84 -12.41 -1.59 20.52
CA MET A 84 -13.79 -1.22 20.90
C MET A 84 -14.85 -1.77 19.93
N MET A 85 -14.49 -2.07 18.69
CA MET A 85 -15.43 -2.46 17.64
C MET A 85 -15.31 -3.95 17.33
N GLU A 86 -16.45 -4.62 17.24
CA GLU A 86 -16.54 -5.96 16.65
C GLU A 86 -16.59 -5.83 15.11
N ALA A 87 -15.41 -5.81 14.49
CA ALA A 87 -15.26 -5.75 13.04
C ALA A 87 -14.15 -6.70 12.56
N SER A 88 -14.27 -7.18 11.32
CA SER A 88 -13.22 -8.04 10.74
C SER A 88 -11.90 -7.29 10.57
N GLY A 89 -10.79 -8.02 10.55
CA GLY A 89 -9.46 -7.47 10.29
C GLY A 89 -9.42 -6.67 8.98
N LEU A 90 -10.04 -7.22 7.92
CA LEU A 90 -10.21 -6.56 6.63
C LEU A 90 -10.98 -5.24 6.73
N ALA A 91 -12.12 -5.21 7.44
CA ALA A 91 -12.92 -3.98 7.55
C ALA A 91 -12.15 -2.85 8.26
N LEU A 92 -11.47 -3.18 9.37
CA LEU A 92 -10.65 -2.22 10.10
C LEU A 92 -9.43 -1.77 9.30
N PHE A 93 -8.86 -2.68 8.49
CA PHE A 93 -7.79 -2.35 7.56
C PHE A 93 -8.26 -1.39 6.45
N LEU A 94 -9.40 -1.67 5.82
CA LEU A 94 -9.94 -0.80 4.77
C LEU A 94 -10.34 0.58 5.32
N LEU A 95 -10.91 0.64 6.53
CA LEU A 95 -11.20 1.91 7.20
C LEU A 95 -9.93 2.72 7.45
N ASP A 96 -8.89 2.07 7.97
CA ASP A 96 -7.58 2.70 8.20
C ASP A 96 -6.99 3.28 6.91
N GLN A 97 -7.01 2.52 5.81
CA GLN A 97 -6.53 2.99 4.51
C GLN A 97 -7.39 4.11 3.93
N ALA A 98 -8.72 4.05 4.09
CA ALA A 98 -9.61 5.10 3.63
C ALA A 98 -9.35 6.43 4.35
N LEU A 99 -9.15 6.40 5.67
CA LEU A 99 -8.83 7.60 6.45
C LEU A 99 -7.50 8.23 6.00
N HIS A 100 -6.48 7.41 5.77
CA HIS A 100 -5.19 7.90 5.24
C HIS A 100 -5.38 8.54 3.86
N ILE A 101 -5.97 7.82 2.89
CA ILE A 101 -6.18 8.33 1.53
C ILE A 101 -6.97 9.65 1.53
N VAL A 102 -8.05 9.74 2.30
CA VAL A 102 -8.87 10.95 2.40
C VAL A 102 -8.06 12.10 3.01
N SER A 103 -7.30 11.86 4.07
CA SER A 103 -6.48 12.91 4.69
C SER A 103 -5.41 13.45 3.74
N LEU A 104 -4.73 12.57 3.00
CA LEU A 104 -3.72 12.95 2.01
C LEU A 104 -4.35 13.72 0.84
N ALA A 105 -5.54 13.31 0.38
CA ALA A 105 -6.27 14.01 -0.66
C ALA A 105 -6.68 15.42 -0.24
N ILE A 106 -7.15 15.60 1.01
CA ILE A 106 -7.48 16.91 1.57
C ILE A 106 -6.24 17.80 1.60
N ILE A 107 -5.13 17.34 2.17
CA ILE A 107 -3.87 18.09 2.22
C ILE A 107 -3.43 18.49 0.80
N ALA A 108 -3.46 17.54 -0.14
CA ALA A 108 -3.08 17.78 -1.51
C ALA A 108 -3.98 18.77 -2.25
N SER A 109 -5.30 18.77 -1.98
CA SER A 109 -6.24 19.72 -2.59
C SER A 109 -6.04 21.15 -2.10
N VAL A 110 -5.63 21.33 -0.84
CA VAL A 110 -5.45 22.66 -0.22
C VAL A 110 -4.05 23.21 -0.49
N MET A 111 -3.03 22.35 -0.58
CA MET A 111 -1.63 22.77 -0.62
C MET A 111 -0.89 22.42 -1.90
N GLY A 112 -1.55 21.75 -2.85
CA GLY A 112 -0.93 21.19 -4.06
C GLY A 112 -0.67 22.17 -5.19
N GLU A 113 -0.64 23.49 -4.96
CA GLU A 113 -0.36 24.45 -6.03
C GLU A 113 1.10 24.37 -6.48
N SER A 114 1.34 24.43 -7.80
CA SER A 114 2.68 24.47 -8.42
C SER A 114 3.65 23.35 -8.01
N VAL A 115 3.14 22.23 -7.47
CA VAL A 115 3.94 21.04 -7.14
C VAL A 115 4.27 20.28 -8.41
N LEU A 116 5.55 20.01 -8.63
CA LEU A 116 6.01 19.15 -9.71
C LEU A 116 6.17 17.70 -9.21
N PRO A 117 5.76 16.70 -10.01
CA PRO A 117 5.98 15.29 -9.69
C PRO A 117 7.48 14.98 -9.57
N ALA A 118 7.87 14.31 -8.48
CA ALA A 118 9.25 13.93 -8.20
C ALA A 118 9.32 12.59 -7.45
N LEU A 119 10.45 11.91 -7.60
CA LEU A 119 10.89 10.80 -6.76
C LEU A 119 12.12 11.29 -5.98
N GLY A 120 11.90 11.71 -4.73
CA GLY A 120 12.95 12.34 -3.94
C GLY A 120 13.45 13.62 -4.61
N PRO A 121 14.77 13.75 -4.91
CA PRO A 121 15.31 14.95 -5.56
C PRO A 121 15.08 14.97 -7.08
N TRP A 122 14.64 13.87 -7.71
CA TRP A 122 14.54 13.77 -9.17
C TRP A 122 13.12 14.06 -9.65
N HIS A 123 12.97 15.06 -10.52
CA HIS A 123 11.71 15.33 -11.22
C HIS A 123 11.40 14.20 -12.21
N VAL A 124 10.15 13.76 -12.24
CA VAL A 124 9.66 12.68 -13.10
C VAL A 124 8.30 13.06 -13.69
N SER A 125 7.78 12.30 -14.66
CA SER A 125 6.39 12.50 -15.06
C SER A 125 5.43 12.03 -13.97
N THR A 126 4.21 12.59 -13.94
CA THR A 126 3.16 12.10 -13.02
C THR A 126 2.86 10.63 -13.26
N ALA A 127 2.94 10.15 -14.52
CA ALA A 127 2.74 8.74 -14.86
C ALA A 127 3.80 7.84 -14.18
N ILE A 128 5.08 8.26 -14.15
CA ILE A 128 6.14 7.52 -13.46
C ILE A 128 5.91 7.51 -11.95
N LEU A 129 5.53 8.63 -11.36
CA LEU A 129 5.23 8.72 -9.94
C LEU A 129 4.01 7.85 -9.55
N ALA A 130 2.96 7.88 -10.37
CA ALA A 130 1.77 7.03 -10.20
C ALA A 130 2.09 5.54 -10.36
N ALA A 131 2.88 5.18 -11.38
CA ALA A 131 3.37 3.81 -11.58
C ALA A 131 4.20 3.33 -10.39
N THR A 132 5.05 4.18 -9.83
CA THR A 132 5.85 3.87 -8.64
C THR A 132 4.96 3.61 -7.42
N CYS A 133 3.99 4.50 -7.16
CA CYS A 133 3.00 4.29 -6.10
C CYS A 133 2.21 3.00 -6.31
N GLY A 134 1.77 2.73 -7.54
CA GLY A 134 1.04 1.53 -7.91
C GLY A 134 1.85 0.25 -7.67
N LEU A 135 3.13 0.23 -8.06
CA LEU A 135 4.01 -0.91 -7.82
C LEU A 135 4.22 -1.16 -6.32
N MET A 136 4.48 -0.10 -5.54
CA MET A 136 4.60 -0.22 -4.08
C MET A 136 3.30 -0.71 -3.44
N ALA A 137 2.15 -0.18 -3.88
CA ALA A 137 0.84 -0.60 -3.42
C ALA A 137 0.54 -2.06 -3.77
N ALA A 138 0.80 -2.49 -5.01
CA ALA A 138 0.58 -3.87 -5.45
C ALA A 138 1.46 -4.86 -4.67
N MET A 139 2.74 -4.53 -4.49
CA MET A 139 3.68 -5.39 -3.79
C MET A 139 3.33 -5.49 -2.30
N PHE A 140 3.37 -4.36 -1.59
CA PHE A 140 3.38 -4.33 -0.12
C PHE A 140 1.97 -4.25 0.49
N LEU A 141 1.20 -3.20 0.17
CA LEU A 141 -0.20 -3.06 0.61
C LEU A 141 -1.04 -4.26 0.13
N GLY A 142 -0.87 -4.69 -1.11
CA GLY A 142 -1.56 -5.84 -1.68
C GLY A 142 -1.28 -7.17 -0.98
N SER A 143 -0.13 -7.31 -0.31
CA SER A 143 0.14 -8.51 0.52
C SER A 143 -0.73 -8.59 1.76
N ILE A 144 -1.05 -7.43 2.37
CA ILE A 144 -1.89 -7.36 3.55
C ILE A 144 -3.35 -7.57 3.14
N LEU A 145 -3.78 -6.98 2.03
CA LEU A 145 -5.12 -7.24 1.47
C LEU A 145 -5.31 -8.71 1.12
N ALA A 146 -4.35 -9.36 0.45
CA ALA A 146 -4.42 -10.78 0.16
C ALA A 146 -4.54 -11.63 1.43
N PHE A 147 -3.76 -11.30 2.47
CA PHE A 147 -3.86 -11.97 3.77
C PHE A 147 -5.24 -11.79 4.41
N GLU A 148 -5.73 -10.56 4.54
CA GLU A 148 -7.00 -10.25 5.21
C GLU A 148 -8.22 -10.84 4.46
N VAL A 149 -8.20 -10.80 3.12
CA VAL A 149 -9.25 -11.46 2.30
C VAL A 149 -9.20 -12.98 2.48
N ARG A 150 -8.00 -13.57 2.53
CA ARG A 150 -7.85 -15.01 2.75
C ARG A 150 -8.34 -15.45 4.12
N VAL A 151 -8.01 -14.69 5.17
CA VAL A 151 -8.51 -14.93 6.54
C VAL A 151 -10.04 -14.86 6.56
N LEU A 152 -10.63 -13.83 5.93
CA LEU A 152 -12.08 -13.66 5.87
C LEU A 152 -12.77 -14.77 5.05
N ALA A 153 -12.23 -15.12 3.89
CA ALA A 153 -12.87 -16.05 2.96
C ALA A 153 -12.69 -17.53 3.34
N LEU A 154 -11.55 -17.89 3.94
CA LEU A 154 -11.19 -19.29 4.22
C LEU A 154 -11.14 -19.63 5.71
N GLY A 155 -11.28 -18.65 6.62
CA GLY A 155 -11.18 -18.85 8.06
C GLY A 155 -9.78 -19.30 8.52
N THR A 156 -8.76 -19.20 7.67
CA THR A 156 -7.41 -19.66 7.97
C THR A 156 -6.67 -18.62 8.80
N VAL A 157 -6.43 -18.91 10.07
CA VAL A 157 -5.42 -18.22 10.88
C VAL A 157 -4.17 -19.10 10.85
N ASP A 158 -3.08 -18.64 10.23
CA ASP A 158 -1.83 -19.40 10.17
C ASP A 158 -1.40 -19.82 11.59
N SER A 159 -1.54 -21.12 11.88
CA SER A 159 -1.51 -21.68 13.25
C SER A 159 -0.10 -21.84 13.83
N GLY A 160 0.86 -21.03 13.38
CA GLY A 160 2.29 -21.14 13.75
C GLY A 160 3.00 -19.82 14.08
N ALA A 161 2.28 -18.71 14.21
CA ALA A 161 2.85 -17.41 14.57
C ALA A 161 2.20 -16.89 15.85
N ALA A 162 3.02 -16.45 16.80
CA ALA A 162 2.55 -15.71 17.97
C ALA A 162 1.84 -14.42 17.50
N GLY A 163 0.51 -14.47 17.38
CA GLY A 163 -0.36 -13.33 17.10
C GLY A 163 -0.64 -13.02 15.62
N PRO A 164 -1.58 -12.08 15.36
CA PRO A 164 -2.13 -11.76 14.02
C PRO A 164 -1.21 -10.85 13.19
N ILE A 165 0.10 -11.07 13.23
CA ILE A 165 1.08 -10.20 12.55
C ILE A 165 1.63 -10.93 11.33
N LEU A 166 1.36 -10.37 10.15
CA LEU A 166 1.84 -10.92 8.89
C LEU A 166 3.37 -10.93 8.84
N ARG A 167 3.93 -12.14 8.82
CA ARG A 167 5.39 -12.37 8.79
C ARG A 167 5.95 -12.01 7.41
N LEU A 168 7.26 -11.74 7.37
CA LEU A 168 8.00 -11.66 6.11
C LEU A 168 8.64 -13.03 5.87
N ASP A 169 7.97 -13.86 5.07
CA ASP A 169 8.43 -15.19 4.69
C ASP A 169 8.57 -15.31 3.15
N ALA A 170 9.09 -16.45 2.70
CA ALA A 170 9.32 -16.70 1.28
C ALA A 170 8.02 -16.66 0.45
N GLY A 171 6.88 -17.08 1.02
CA GLY A 171 5.58 -17.02 0.34
C GLY A 171 5.10 -15.59 0.14
N ARG A 172 5.27 -14.74 1.14
CA ARG A 172 4.97 -13.30 1.05
C ARG A 172 5.89 -12.60 0.05
N VAL A 173 7.20 -12.89 0.09
CA VAL A 173 8.18 -12.33 -0.85
C VAL A 173 7.88 -12.78 -2.29
N PHE A 174 7.54 -14.05 -2.50
CA PHE A 174 7.08 -14.53 -3.80
C PHE A 174 5.83 -13.77 -4.26
N GLY A 175 4.86 -13.56 -3.37
CA GLY A 175 3.68 -12.74 -3.68
C GLY A 175 4.01 -11.27 -4.03
N PHE A 176 5.04 -10.68 -3.42
CA PHE A 176 5.53 -9.36 -3.82
C PHE A 176 6.02 -9.38 -5.27
N ALA A 177 6.90 -10.33 -5.59
CA ALA A 177 7.48 -10.45 -6.93
C ALA A 177 6.40 -10.73 -7.99
N GLU A 178 5.45 -11.60 -7.69
CA GLU A 178 4.34 -11.96 -8.58
C GLU A 178 3.48 -10.74 -8.93
N ARG A 179 2.99 -9.98 -7.93
CA ARG A 179 2.17 -8.78 -8.17
C ARG A 179 2.98 -7.64 -8.80
N GLY A 180 4.24 -7.48 -8.38
CA GLY A 180 5.15 -6.50 -8.97
C GLY A 180 5.37 -6.76 -10.46
N ALA A 181 5.65 -8.02 -10.83
CA ALA A 181 5.80 -8.43 -12.23
C ALA A 181 4.49 -8.27 -13.00
N ALA A 182 3.35 -8.69 -12.43
CA ALA A 182 2.04 -8.56 -13.07
C ALA A 182 1.73 -7.10 -13.45
N LEU A 183 1.87 -6.18 -12.50
CA LEU A 183 1.60 -4.77 -12.73
C LEU A 183 2.65 -4.12 -13.65
N ALA A 184 3.94 -4.46 -13.50
CA ALA A 184 4.99 -3.96 -14.38
C ALA A 184 4.75 -4.38 -15.83
N ILE A 185 4.40 -5.64 -16.10
CA ILE A 185 4.02 -6.11 -17.43
C ILE A 185 2.78 -5.37 -17.92
N GLY A 186 1.76 -5.20 -17.08
CA GLY A 186 0.55 -4.46 -17.43
C GLY A 186 0.82 -3.03 -17.88
N LEU A 187 1.75 -2.34 -17.21
CA LEU A 187 2.10 -0.94 -17.49
C LEU A 187 3.06 -0.76 -18.68
N LEU A 188 3.96 -1.71 -18.91
CA LEU A 188 5.03 -1.59 -19.92
C LEU A 188 4.72 -2.31 -21.25
N SER A 189 3.80 -3.28 -21.23
CA SER A 189 3.48 -4.08 -22.41
C SER A 189 2.44 -3.40 -23.31
N PRO A 190 2.56 -3.50 -24.65
CA PRO A 190 1.48 -3.13 -25.57
C PRO A 190 0.23 -4.02 -25.41
N PHE A 191 0.36 -5.17 -24.73
CA PHE A 191 -0.72 -6.07 -24.36
C PHE A 191 -0.78 -6.21 -22.83
N PRO A 192 -1.48 -5.30 -22.12
CA PRO A 192 -1.52 -5.28 -20.65
C PRO A 192 -2.02 -6.59 -20.02
N ALA A 193 -2.88 -7.32 -20.72
CA ALA A 193 -3.39 -8.63 -20.31
C ALA A 193 -2.28 -9.68 -20.10
N LEU A 194 -1.07 -9.49 -20.66
CA LEU A 194 0.07 -10.35 -20.38
C LEU A 194 0.48 -10.36 -18.90
N GLY A 195 0.12 -9.32 -18.13
CA GLY A 195 0.35 -9.29 -16.68
C GLY A 195 -0.33 -10.45 -15.93
N ILE A 196 -1.43 -11.00 -16.48
CA ILE A 196 -2.12 -12.17 -15.93
C ILE A 196 -1.19 -13.38 -15.86
N LEU A 197 -0.26 -13.51 -16.81
CA LEU A 197 0.65 -14.66 -16.89
C LEU A 197 1.61 -14.75 -15.69
N ALA A 198 1.85 -13.65 -14.98
CA ALA A 198 2.66 -13.66 -13.76
C ALA A 198 2.07 -14.58 -12.67
N PHE A 199 0.75 -14.78 -12.66
CA PHE A 199 0.05 -15.66 -11.71
C PHE A 199 0.01 -17.13 -12.17
N ALA A 200 0.42 -17.44 -13.39
CA ALA A 200 0.33 -18.79 -13.94
C ALA A 200 1.16 -19.84 -13.15
N PRO A 201 2.39 -19.55 -12.69
CA PRO A 201 3.17 -20.50 -11.89
C PRO A 201 2.48 -20.88 -10.58
N ARG A 202 1.92 -19.88 -9.86
CA ARG A 202 1.15 -20.13 -8.63
C ARG A 202 -0.09 -20.95 -8.94
N ALA A 203 -0.79 -20.63 -10.03
CA ALA A 203 -1.99 -21.34 -10.41
C ALA A 203 -1.72 -22.81 -10.72
N ALA A 204 -0.70 -23.10 -11.52
CA ALA A 204 -0.25 -24.45 -11.81
C ALA A 204 0.18 -25.20 -10.54
N TYR A 205 0.95 -24.55 -9.65
CA TYR A 205 1.36 -25.14 -8.38
C TYR A 205 0.16 -25.52 -7.52
N ALA A 206 -0.85 -24.64 -7.41
CA ALA A 206 -2.06 -24.88 -6.62
C ALA A 206 -2.82 -26.14 -7.05
N LEU A 207 -2.86 -26.44 -8.36
CA LEU A 207 -3.53 -27.64 -8.89
C LEU A 207 -2.89 -28.95 -8.41
N THR A 208 -1.63 -28.90 -7.96
CA THR A 208 -0.90 -30.06 -7.41
C THR A 208 -1.06 -30.23 -5.90
N ARG A 209 -1.83 -29.34 -5.23
CA ARG A 209 -1.94 -29.30 -3.76
C ARG A 209 -3.29 -29.83 -3.25
N SER A 210 -3.35 -30.05 -1.94
CA SER A 210 -4.58 -30.38 -1.22
C SER A 210 -5.67 -29.31 -1.41
N ASN A 211 -6.95 -29.64 -1.21
CA ASN A 211 -8.04 -28.66 -1.36
C ASN A 211 -7.82 -27.37 -0.52
N PRO A 212 -7.42 -27.44 0.76
CA PRO A 212 -7.15 -26.24 1.56
C PRO A 212 -5.97 -25.42 1.02
N ASP A 213 -4.86 -26.07 0.66
CA ASP A 213 -3.69 -25.37 0.11
C ASP A 213 -3.97 -24.75 -1.25
N ARG A 214 -4.69 -25.47 -2.11
CA ARG A 214 -5.14 -24.97 -3.41
C ARG A 214 -6.01 -23.74 -3.24
N ALA A 215 -6.97 -23.75 -2.31
CA ALA A 215 -7.83 -22.60 -2.03
C ALA A 215 -7.01 -21.38 -1.57
N ARG A 216 -6.01 -21.58 -0.70
CA ARG A 216 -5.10 -20.51 -0.27
C ARG A 216 -4.33 -19.89 -1.45
N GLN A 217 -3.70 -20.72 -2.28
CA GLN A 217 -2.93 -20.25 -3.44
C GLN A 217 -3.82 -19.56 -4.49
N MET A 218 -5.03 -20.08 -4.73
CA MET A 218 -6.00 -19.49 -5.65
C MET A 218 -6.54 -18.14 -5.14
N SER A 219 -6.78 -18.02 -3.83
CA SER A 219 -7.19 -16.76 -3.22
C SER A 219 -6.13 -15.68 -3.40
N ASP A 220 -4.86 -15.99 -3.13
CA ASP A 220 -3.75 -15.06 -3.33
C ASP A 220 -3.60 -14.61 -4.78
N ALA A 221 -3.73 -15.54 -5.73
CA ALA A 221 -3.68 -15.25 -7.16
C ALA A 221 -4.84 -14.33 -7.59
N ALA A 222 -6.08 -14.66 -7.17
CA ALA A 222 -7.27 -13.91 -7.54
C ALA A 222 -7.25 -12.48 -6.99
N VAL A 223 -6.92 -12.33 -5.69
CA VAL A 223 -6.81 -11.00 -5.06
C VAL A 223 -5.67 -10.21 -5.68
N GLY A 224 -4.52 -10.83 -5.92
CA GLY A 224 -3.39 -10.19 -6.59
C GLY A 224 -3.74 -9.69 -7.99
N LEU A 225 -4.46 -10.49 -8.78
CA LEU A 225 -4.92 -10.13 -10.11
C LEU A 225 -5.89 -8.94 -10.07
N ILE A 226 -6.89 -8.97 -9.18
CA ILE A 226 -7.86 -7.87 -9.03
C ILE A 226 -7.14 -6.58 -8.65
N ILE A 227 -6.22 -6.63 -7.68
CA ILE A 227 -5.42 -5.46 -7.26
C ILE A 227 -4.62 -4.90 -8.44
N CYS A 228 -3.92 -5.76 -9.19
CA CYS A 228 -3.12 -5.30 -10.33
C CYS A 228 -3.99 -4.71 -11.44
N ALA A 229 -5.14 -5.30 -11.74
CA ALA A 229 -6.08 -4.80 -12.75
C ALA A 229 -6.66 -3.43 -12.35
N VAL A 230 -7.09 -3.27 -11.10
CA VAL A 230 -7.60 -1.99 -10.59
C VAL A 230 -6.53 -0.92 -10.60
N LEU A 231 -5.32 -1.21 -10.10
CA LEU A 231 -4.20 -0.26 -10.11
C LEU A 231 -3.81 0.13 -11.53
N TRP A 232 -3.75 -0.82 -12.45
CA TRP A 232 -3.49 -0.55 -13.87
C TRP A 232 -4.53 0.41 -14.46
N LEU A 233 -5.83 0.14 -14.23
CA LEU A 233 -6.91 1.01 -14.70
C LEU A 233 -6.79 2.43 -14.13
N LEU A 234 -6.53 2.57 -12.83
CA LEU A 234 -6.38 3.88 -12.18
C LEU A 234 -5.19 4.65 -12.75
N ILE A 235 -4.04 3.99 -12.96
CA ILE A 235 -2.82 4.64 -13.48
C ILE A 235 -3.02 5.05 -14.94
N VAL A 236 -3.61 4.18 -15.77
CA VAL A 236 -3.90 4.48 -17.17
C VAL A 236 -4.89 5.62 -17.28
N PHE A 237 -5.98 5.60 -16.50
CA PHE A 237 -6.97 6.67 -16.48
C PHE A 237 -6.36 8.02 -16.07
N ALA A 238 -5.55 8.03 -15.00
CA ALA A 238 -4.86 9.25 -14.54
C ALA A 238 -3.81 9.76 -15.55
N SER A 239 -3.30 8.88 -16.41
CA SER A 239 -2.32 9.22 -17.44
C SER A 239 -2.98 9.64 -18.76
N SER A 240 -4.17 9.11 -19.08
CA SER A 240 -4.89 9.38 -20.33
C SER A 240 -5.78 10.62 -20.28
N SER A 241 -6.19 11.08 -19.10
CA SER A 241 -6.96 12.32 -18.89
C SER A 241 -6.13 13.61 -19.14
N ARG A 242 -5.12 13.54 -20.01
CA ARG A 242 -4.13 14.59 -20.32
C ARG A 242 -4.09 14.96 -21.81
N PHE A 243 -5.09 14.52 -22.56
CA PHE A 243 -5.35 14.93 -23.94
C PHE A 243 -6.68 15.69 -24.01
#